data_AF-A0A838THY7-F1
#
_entry.id   AF-A0A838THY7-F1
#
_cell.length_a   1.000
_cell.length_b   1.000
_cell.length_c   1.000
_cell.angle_alpha   90.00
_cell.angle_beta   90.00
_cell.angle_gamma   90.00
#
_symmetry.space_group_name_H-M   'P 1'
#
loop_
_entity.id
_entity.type
_entity.pdbx_description
1 polymer ?
#
loop_
_entity_poly.entity_id
_entity_poly.type
_entity_poly.pdbx_seq_one_letter_code
_entity_poly.pdbx_strand_id
1 'polypeptide(L)' 'MAIFKKPALRTDNQKKREMPQGLWQKCPGCGEVVHEIELAENDRVCP' A
#
# COMPACT_ATOMS: atom_id res chain seq x y z
N MET A 1 38.33 -0.55 -21.67
CA MET A 1 37.75 0.31 -20.62
C MET A 1 36.23 0.18 -20.69
N ALA A 2 35.58 -0.34 -19.65
CA ALA A 2 34.13 -0.56 -19.67
C ALA A 2 33.38 0.76 -19.41
N ILE A 3 32.66 1.25 -20.43
CA ILE A 3 32.00 2.56 -20.43
C ILE A 3 30.64 2.55 -19.68
N PHE A 4 30.15 1.38 -19.30
CA PHE A 4 28.87 1.26 -18.58
C PHE A 4 29.09 0.86 -17.12
N LYS A 5 29.24 1.86 -16.25
CA LYS A 5 29.04 1.69 -14.80
C LYS A 5 27.53 1.61 -14.55
N LYS A 6 27.05 0.44 -14.12
CA LYS A 6 25.66 0.24 -13.70
C LYS A 6 25.34 1.26 -12.60
N PRO A 7 24.31 2.12 -12.75
CA PRO A 7 23.94 3.04 -11.70
C PRO A 7 23.43 2.24 -10.50
N ALA A 8 23.99 2.51 -9.32
CA ALA A 8 23.47 1.96 -8.08
C ALA A 8 22.09 2.59 -7.83
N LEU A 9 21.03 1.85 -8.15
CA LEU A 9 19.67 2.20 -7.78
C LEU A 9 19.61 2.22 -6.24
N ARG A 10 19.78 3.41 -5.67
CA ARG A 10 19.46 3.67 -4.27
C ARG A 10 17.95 3.60 -4.16
N THR A 11 17.44 2.41 -3.86
CA THR A 11 16.06 2.23 -3.43
C THR A 11 15.92 2.93 -2.09
N ASP A 12 15.48 4.18 -2.12
CA ASP A 12 14.97 4.90 -0.95
C ASP A 12 13.75 4.12 -0.44
N ASN A 13 14.02 3.14 0.43
CA ASN A 13 13.04 2.25 1.03
C ASN A 13 12.35 2.94 2.21
N GLN A 14 11.97 4.21 2.05
CA GLN A 14 11.41 4.98 3.16
C GLN A 14 10.32 5.99 2.82
N LYS A 15 9.91 6.11 1.55
CA LYS A 15 8.53 6.55 1.30
C LYS A 15 7.62 5.38 1.64
N LYS A 16 7.19 5.37 2.92
CA LYS A 16 5.94 4.71 3.33
C LYS A 16 4.98 4.92 2.17
N ARG A 17 4.66 3.82 1.49
CA ARG A 17 3.56 3.76 0.55
C ARG A 17 2.35 4.17 1.39
N GLU A 18 2.06 5.46 1.47
CA GLU A 18 0.72 5.93 1.74
C GLU A 18 -0.07 5.29 0.61
N MET A 19 -0.65 4.12 0.89
CA MET A 19 -1.48 3.43 -0.07
C MET A 19 -2.45 4.48 -0.57
N PRO A 20 -2.55 4.71 -1.89
CA PRO A 20 -3.50 5.68 -2.41
C PRO A 20 -4.86 5.31 -1.83
N GLN A 21 -5.36 6.16 -0.93
CA GLN A 21 -6.64 5.96 -0.29
C GLN A 21 -7.69 6.09 -1.39
N GLY A 22 -8.62 5.12 -1.47
CA GLY A 22 -9.65 5.13 -2.49
C GLY A 22 -10.04 3.77 -3.04
N LEU A 23 -9.37 2.67 -2.64
CA LEU A 23 -9.78 1.33 -3.07
C LEU A 23 -9.66 0.28 -1.96
N TRP A 24 -8.58 0.30 -1.18
CA TRP A 24 -8.31 -0.70 -0.15
C TRP A 24 -7.95 -0.05 1.19
N GLN A 25 -8.61 -0.49 2.27
CA GLN A 25 -8.31 -0.08 3.64
C GLN A 25 -7.95 -1.29 4.50
N LYS A 26 -7.00 -1.11 5.43
CA LYS A 26 -6.67 -2.15 6.40
C LYS A 26 -7.58 -2.01 7.60
N CYS A 27 -8.32 -3.06 7.94
CA CYS A 27 -9.16 -3.03 9.13
C CYS A 27 -8.28 -3.11 10.39
N PRO A 28 -8.44 -2.17 11.36
CA PRO A 28 -7.62 -2.14 12.57
C PRO A 28 -7.94 -3.28 13.56
N GLY A 29 -9.07 -3.97 13.42
CA GLY A 29 -9.46 -5.09 14.29
C GLY A 29 -8.93 -6.44 13.80
N CYS A 30 -9.26 -6.80 12.56
CA CYS A 30 -8.95 -8.10 11.94
C CYS A 30 -7.60 -8.08 11.18
N GLY A 31 -7.06 -6.90 10.85
CA GLY A 31 -5.79 -6.75 10.13
C GLY A 31 -5.85 -7.08 8.64
N GLU A 32 -7.03 -7.46 8.15
CA GLU A 32 -7.29 -7.77 6.74
C GLU A 32 -7.38 -6.50 5.89
N VAL A 33 -7.08 -6.66 4.61
CA VAL A 33 -7.19 -5.60 3.61
C VAL A 33 -8.56 -5.73 2.96
N VAL A 34 -9.44 -4.78 3.27
CA VAL A 34 -10.85 -4.77 2.84
C VAL A 34 -11.06 -3.66 1.82
N HIS A 35 -11.95 -3.89 0.86
CA HIS A 35 -12.28 -2.89 -0.14
C HIS A 35 -13.12 -1.76 0.47
N GLU A 36 -12.87 -0.51 0.07
CA GLU A 36 -13.55 0.65 0.66
C GLU A 36 -15.07 0.65 0.40
N ILE A 37 -15.50 0.11 -0.76
CA ILE A 37 -16.93 -0.05 -1.09
C ILE A 37 -17.59 -1.06 -0.15
N GLU A 38 -16.98 -2.23 0.03
CA GLU A 38 -17.52 -3.28 0.90
C GLU A 38 -17.57 -2.82 2.36
N LEU A 39 -16.57 -2.05 2.78
CA LEU A 39 -16.53 -1.47 4.12
C LEU A 39 -17.60 -0.38 4.29
N ALA A 40 -17.89 0.40 3.26
CA ALA A 40 -18.97 1.40 3.28
C ALA A 40 -20.37 0.76 3.28
N GLU A 41 -20.57 -0.33 2.53
CA GLU A 41 -21.81 -1.11 2.52
C GLU A 41 -22.08 -1.82 3.85
N ASN A 42 -21.02 -2.23 4.57
CA ASN A 42 -21.11 -2.86 5.89
C ASN A 42 -21.05 -1.86 7.06
N ASP A 43 -21.35 -0.57 6.85
CA ASP A 43 -21.31 0.47 7.90
C ASP A 43 -19.97 0.54 8.67
N ARG A 44 -18.87 0.25 7.98
CA ARG A 44 -17.50 0.15 8.53
C ARG A 44 -17.29 -0.95 9.56
N VAL A 45 -18.10 -1.99 9.50
CA VAL A 45 -17.94 -3.22 10.28
C VAL A 45 -17.08 -4.21 9.47
N CYS A 46 -16.05 -4.81 10.10
CA CYS A 46 -15.26 -5.88 9.46
C CYS A 46 -16.20 -7.08 9.21
N PRO A 47 -16.23 -7.65 7.99
CA PRO A 47 -16.87 -8.96 7.78
C PRO A 47 -16.20 -10.08 8.60
#